data_AF-A0A0Q8PZB8-F1
#
_entry.id   AF-A0A0Q8PZB8-F1
#
_cell.length_a   1.000
_cell.length_b   1.000
_cell.length_c   1.000
_cell.angle_alpha   90.00
_cell.angle_beta   90.00
_cell.angle_gamma   90.00
#
_symmetry.space_group_name_H-M   'P 1'
#
loop_
_entity.id
_entity.type
_entity.pdbx_description
1 polymer ?
#
loop_
_entity_poly.entity_id
_entity_poly.type
_entity_poly.pdbx_seq_one_letter_code
_entity_poly.pdbx_strand_id
1 'polypeptide(L)' 'MPGPVVERIRGRVSLRDRVRVLEAEVQENRQLNRRIAELTDVVTELLIPLDARDQDRVDEVLSRYQQGL' A
#
# COMPACT_ATOMS: atom_id res chain seq x y z
N MET A 1 8.27 42.68 -14.73
CA MET A 1 8.17 41.34 -15.34
C MET A 1 6.86 41.26 -16.12
N PRO A 2 6.84 40.92 -17.41
CA PRO A 2 5.60 40.87 -18.19
C PRO A 2 4.71 39.72 -17.67
N GLY A 3 3.41 40.00 -17.50
CA GLY A 3 2.39 39.08 -16.96
C GLY A 3 2.42 37.62 -17.46
N PRO A 4 2.60 37.33 -18.76
CA PRO A 4 2.47 35.95 -19.27
C PRO A 4 3.63 35.01 -18.90
N VAL A 5 4.79 35.55 -18.48
CA VAL A 5 5.92 34.72 -18.03
C VAL A 5 5.73 34.30 -16.58
N VAL A 6 5.26 35.22 -15.74
CA VAL A 6 5.00 34.97 -14.31
C VAL A 6 3.90 33.93 -14.13
N GLU A 7 2.84 34.01 -14.94
CA GLU A 7 1.73 33.05 -14.91
C GLU A 7 2.16 31.64 -15.30
N ARG A 8 2.98 31.50 -16.35
CA ARG A 8 3.55 30.20 -16.75
C ARG A 8 4.46 29.61 -15.69
N ILE A 9 5.28 30.44 -15.01
CA ILE A 9 6.14 29.98 -13.92
C ILE A 9 5.29 29.50 -12.73
N ARG A 10 4.28 30.27 -12.31
CA ARG A 10 3.36 29.87 -11.24
C ARG A 10 2.61 28.58 -11.59
N GLY A 11 2.14 28.45 -12.83
CA GLY A 11 1.49 27.22 -13.30
C GLY A 11 2.41 26.00 -13.25
N ARG A 12 3.68 26.15 -13.64
CA ARG A 12 4.68 25.07 -13.53
C ARG A 12 4.99 24.68 -12.09
N VAL A 13 5.07 25.65 -11.18
CA VAL A 13 5.25 25.38 -9.74
C VAL A 13 4.03 24.65 -9.18
N SER A 14 2.82 25.13 -9.47
CA SER A 14 1.57 24.48 -9.06
C SER A 14 1.45 23.04 -9.57
N LEU A 15 1.83 22.78 -10.84
CA LEU A 15 1.83 21.43 -11.39
C LEU A 15 2.85 20.52 -10.69
N ARG A 16 4.06 21.02 -10.39
CA ARG A 16 5.08 20.25 -9.66
C ARG A 16 4.61 19.86 -8.27
N ASP A 17 3.95 20.78 -7.56
CA ASP A 17 3.43 20.49 -6.22
C ASP A 17 2.30 19.47 -6.27
N ARG A 18 1.40 19.57 -7.26
CA ARG A 18 0.35 18.56 -7.48
C ARG A 18 0.91 17.19 -7.83
N VAL A 19 1.96 17.13 -8.68
CA VAL A 19 2.63 15.87 -9.02
C VAL A 19 3.26 15.25 -7.79
N ARG A 20 3.93 16.03 -6.93
CA ARG A 20 4.51 15.51 -5.67
C ARG A 20 3.47 14.89 -4.74
N VAL A 21 2.29 15.53 -4.62
CA VAL A 21 1.18 14.98 -3.82
C VAL A 21 0.72 13.64 -4.41
N LEU A 22 0.47 13.60 -5.72
CA LEU A 22 0.07 12.36 -6.40
C LEU A 22 1.14 11.26 -6.31
N GLU A 23 2.41 11.62 -6.39
CA GLU A 23 3.51 10.66 -6.21
C GLU A 23 3.50 10.07 -4.81
N ALA A 24 3.29 10.89 -3.77
CA ALA A 24 3.18 10.42 -2.40
C ALA A 24 1.98 9.48 -2.22
N GLU A 25 0.79 9.86 -2.72
CA GLU A 25 -0.42 9.04 -2.69
C GLU A 25 -0.23 7.70 -3.41
N VAL A 26 0.44 7.70 -4.57
CA VAL A 26 0.74 6.46 -5.31
C VAL A 26 1.70 5.57 -4.54
N GLN A 27 2.72 6.12 -3.87
CA GLN A 27 3.63 5.31 -3.05
C GLN A 27 2.91 4.69 -1.85
N GLU A 28 2.04 5.45 -1.18
CA GLU A 28 1.18 4.94 -0.11
C GLU A 28 0.27 3.81 -0.64
N ASN A 29 -0.39 4.03 -1.78
CA ASN A 29 -1.25 3.02 -2.39
C ASN A 29 -0.49 1.73 -2.73
N ARG A 30 0.74 1.83 -3.23
CA ARG A 30 1.61 0.67 -3.47
C ARG A 30 2.00 -0.07 -2.20
N GLN A 31 2.23 0.65 -1.10
CA GLN A 31 2.49 0.04 0.20
C GLN A 31 1.26 -0.72 0.71
N LEU A 32 0.08 -0.09 0.63
CA LEU A 32 -1.18 -0.72 1.02
C LEU A 32 -1.50 -1.96 0.18
N ASN A 33 -1.33 -1.90 -1.14
CA ASN A 33 -1.57 -3.05 -2.02
C ASN A 33 -0.63 -4.23 -1.71
N ARG A 34 0.65 -3.97 -1.38
CA ARG A 34 1.56 -5.03 -0.92
C ARG A 34 1.05 -5.67 0.36
N ARG A 35 0.60 -4.86 1.31
CA ARG A 35 0.05 -5.36 2.58
C ARG A 35 -1.22 -6.19 2.39
N ILE A 36 -2.08 -5.78 1.46
CA ILE A 36 -3.29 -6.53 1.09
C ILE A 36 -2.92 -7.87 0.46
N ALA A 37 -1.92 -7.91 -0.42
CA ALA A 37 -1.44 -9.15 -1.01
C ALA A 37 -0.92 -10.12 0.07
N GLU A 38 -0.06 -9.65 0.98
CA GLU A 38 0.44 -10.44 2.12
C GLU A 38 -0.71 -11.02 2.98
N LEU A 39 -1.70 -10.18 3.31
CA LEU A 39 -2.87 -10.62 4.06
C LEU A 39 -3.71 -11.65 3.31
N THR A 40 -3.84 -11.49 1.99
CA THR A 40 -4.59 -12.42 1.13
C THR A 40 -3.90 -13.78 1.08
N ASP A 41 -2.57 -13.80 1.01
CA ASP A 41 -1.77 -15.03 1.05
C ASP A 41 -1.97 -15.76 2.39
N VAL A 42 -1.91 -15.04 3.52
CA VAL A 42 -2.17 -15.60 4.86
C VAL A 42 -3.58 -16.16 4.99
N VAL A 43 -4.60 -15.41 4.55
CA VAL A 43 -5.99 -15.89 4.57
C VAL A 43 -6.15 -17.14 3.72
N THR A 44 -5.51 -17.18 2.55
CA THR A 44 -5.54 -18.35 1.66
C THR A 44 -4.90 -19.57 2.33
N GLU A 45 -3.77 -19.40 3.00
CA GLU A 45 -3.10 -20.47 3.75
C GLU A 45 -3.96 -20.98 4.92
N LEU A 46 -4.75 -20.10 5.56
CA LEU A 46 -5.64 -20.45 6.67
C LEU A 46 -6.88 -21.26 6.25
N LEU A 47 -7.30 -21.22 4.98
CA LEU A 47 -8.53 -21.90 4.55
C LEU A 47 -8.49 -23.42 4.80
N ILE A 48 -7.35 -24.06 4.54
CA ILE A 48 -7.18 -25.52 4.71
C ILE A 48 -7.25 -25.94 6.19
N PRO A 49 -6.44 -25.38 7.12
CA PRO A 49 -6.48 -25.80 8.51
C PRO A 49 -7.79 -25.44 9.20
N LEU A 50 -8.45 -24.34 8.80
CA LEU A 50 -9.78 -24.00 9.32
C LEU A 50 -10.84 -25.04 8.93
N ASP A 51 -10.84 -25.49 7.67
CA ASP A 51 -11.73 -26.56 7.20
C ASP A 51 -11.45 -27.89 7.92
N ALA A 52 -10.17 -28.19 8.15
CA ALA A 52 -9.72 -29.37 8.89
C ALA A 52 -9.91 -29.27 10.43
N ARG A 53 -10.29 -28.09 10.95
CA ARG A 53 -10.35 -27.77 12.39
C ARG A 53 -9.02 -28.01 13.13
N ASP A 54 -7.91 -27.78 12.44
CA ASP A 54 -6.55 -27.90 12.97
C ASP A 54 -6.10 -26.56 13.58
N GLN A 55 -6.32 -26.40 14.89
CA GLN A 55 -6.01 -25.16 15.60
C GLN A 55 -4.50 -24.91 15.71
N ASP A 56 -3.69 -25.96 15.88
CA ASP A 56 -2.24 -25.82 16.02
C ASP A 56 -1.65 -25.22 14.73
N ARG A 57 -2.12 -25.66 13.58
CA ARG A 57 -1.68 -25.14 12.28
C ARG A 57 -2.19 -23.71 12.03
N VAL A 58 -3.40 -23.36 12.48
CA VAL A 58 -3.91 -21.98 12.44
C VAL A 58 -2.98 -21.05 13.24
N ASP A 59 -2.66 -21.43 14.48
CA ASP A 59 -1.82 -20.62 15.38
C ASP A 59 -0.41 -20.44 14.81
N GLU A 60 0.15 -21.47 14.16
CA GLU A 60 1.45 -21.38 13.47
C GLU A 60 1.44 -20.37 12.31
N VAL A 61 0.42 -20.39 11.45
CA VAL A 61 0.29 -19.46 10.32
C VAL A 61 0.17 -18.01 10.82
N LEU A 62 -0.67 -17.79 11.84
CA LEU A 62 -0.85 -16.47 12.43
C LEU A 62 0.42 -15.96 13.11
N SER A 63 1.16 -16.83 13.82
CA SER A 63 2.43 -16.49 14.46
C SER A 63 3.48 -16.07 13.43
N ARG A 64 3.60 -16.79 12.29
CA ARG A 64 4.50 -16.41 11.20
C ARG A 64 4.16 -15.04 10.62
N TYR A 65 2.88 -14.74 10.39
CA TYR A 65 2.46 -13.41 9.92
C TYR A 65 2.81 -12.30 10.91
N GLN A 66 2.60 -12.53 12.22
CA GLN A 66 2.92 -11.56 13.27
C GLN A 66 4.42 -11.31 13.44
N GLN A 67 5.27 -12.32 13.18
CA GLN A 67 6.73 -12.17 13.19
C GLN A 67 7.28 -11.47 11.94
N GLY A 68 6.52 -11.47 10.84
CA GLY A 68 6.84 -10.73 9.62
C GLY A 68 6.33 -9.29 9.61
N LEU A 69 5.62 -8.85 10.66
CA LEU A 69 5.26 -7.44 10.90
C LEU A 69 6.49 -6.63 11.33
#